data_AF-A0A923EKV5-F1
#
_entry.id   AF-A0A923EKV5-F1
#
_cell.length_a   1.000
_cell.length_b   1.000
_cell.length_c   1.000
_cell.angle_alpha   90.00
_cell.angle_beta   90.00
_cell.angle_gamma   90.00
#
_symmetry.space_group_name_H-M   'P 1'
#
loop_
_entity.id
_entity.type
_entity.pdbx_description
1 polymer ?
#
loop_
_entity_poly.entity_id
_entity_poly.type
_entity_poly.pdbx_seq_one_letter_code
_entity_poly.pdbx_strand_id
1 'polypeptide(L)' 'MNMDNRFFEQPILNSPYEYPAQHWELDDEGQPTQRIIEKRRSAKFITPIPKPKKQTTGSGLHI' A
#
# COMPACT_ATOMS: atom_id res chain seq x y z
N MET A 1 -13.38 -10.52 20.40
CA MET A 1 -12.20 -11.34 20.05
C MET A 1 -11.93 -11.08 18.58
N ASN A 2 -10.96 -10.20 18.30
CA ASN A 2 -10.66 -9.75 16.94
C ASN A 2 -9.88 -10.86 16.23
N MET A 3 -10.59 -11.79 15.57
CA MET A 3 -10.00 -12.97 14.92
C MET A 3 -9.54 -12.74 13.48
N ASP A 4 -9.53 -11.50 12.99
CA ASP A 4 -9.10 -11.18 11.63
C ASP A 4 -7.91 -10.23 11.65
N ASN A 5 -6.77 -10.72 12.16
CA ASN A 5 -5.49 -10.01 12.14
C ASN A 5 -4.42 -10.81 11.39
N ARG A 6 -4.85 -11.58 10.38
CA ARG A 6 -4.02 -12.57 9.67
C ARG A 6 -2.77 -11.96 9.04
N PHE A 7 -2.84 -10.70 8.62
CA PHE A 7 -1.67 -9.96 8.14
C PHE A 7 -0.59 -9.79 9.22
N PHE A 8 -0.97 -9.51 10.46
CA PHE A 8 0.00 -9.27 11.53
C PHE A 8 0.57 -10.57 12.09
N GLU A 9 -0.21 -11.65 12.05
CA GLU A 9 0.27 -12.99 12.40
C GLU A 9 1.21 -13.55 11.32
N GLN A 10 0.87 -13.33 10.05
CA GLN A 10 1.65 -13.82 8.92
C GLN A 10 1.82 -12.73 7.82
N PRO A 11 2.68 -11.73 8.06
CA PRO A 11 2.85 -10.62 7.12
C PRO A 11 3.55 -11.05 5.82
N ILE A 12 4.29 -12.15 5.85
CA ILE A 12 5.03 -12.70 4.72
C ILE A 12 4.45 -14.07 4.39
N LEU A 13 3.85 -14.19 3.20
CA LEU A 13 3.17 -15.40 2.73
C LEU A 13 4.10 -16.36 1.98
N ASN A 14 5.17 -15.85 1.38
CA ASN A 14 6.06 -16.64 0.51
C ASN A 14 7.34 -17.03 1.23
N SER A 15 7.89 -18.19 0.87
CA SER A 15 9.24 -18.60 1.26
C SER A 15 10.28 -17.64 0.69
N PRO A 16 11.35 -17.30 1.45
CA PRO A 16 12.44 -16.47 0.94
C PRO A 16 13.28 -17.16 -0.16
N TYR A 17 13.16 -18.48 -0.29
CA TYR A 17 13.93 -19.28 -1.25
C TYR A 17 13.12 -19.73 -2.47
N GLU A 18 11.82 -19.50 -2.48
CA GLU A 18 10.95 -19.85 -3.59
C GLU A 18 10.47 -18.61 -4.33
N TYR A 19 9.98 -18.81 -5.57
CA TYR A 19 9.42 -17.71 -6.33
C TYR A 19 8.12 -17.21 -5.69
N PRO A 20 7.96 -15.89 -5.46
CA PRO A 20 6.78 -15.35 -4.78
C PRO A 20 5.52 -15.54 -5.65
N ALA A 21 4.60 -16.36 -5.16
CA ALA A 21 3.37 -16.70 -5.86
C ALA A 21 2.17 -15.88 -5.38
N GLN A 22 2.21 -15.34 -4.15
CA GLN A 22 1.07 -14.66 -3.55
C GLN A 22 1.48 -13.37 -2.84
N HIS A 23 0.53 -12.47 -2.58
CA HIS A 23 0.77 -11.31 -1.72
C HIS A 23 -0.52 -10.84 -1.05
N TRP A 24 -0.36 -10.12 0.06
CA TRP A 24 -1.43 -9.33 0.65
C TRP A 24 -1.80 -8.17 -0.27
N GLU A 25 -3.09 -8.03 -0.59
CA GLU A 25 -3.63 -6.83 -1.23
C GLU A 25 -3.52 -5.65 -0.26
N LEU A 26 -3.02 -4.53 -0.78
CA LEU A 26 -3.01 -3.26 -0.09
C LEU A 26 -3.95 -2.29 -0.80
N ASP A 27 -4.68 -1.49 -0.04
CA ASP A 27 -5.46 -0.39 -0.59
C ASP A 27 -4.58 0.76 -1.11
N ASP A 28 -5.21 1.83 -1.58
CA ASP A 28 -4.53 3.01 -2.14
C ASP A 28 -3.65 3.74 -1.12
N GLU A 29 -3.96 3.61 0.17
CA GLU A 29 -3.22 4.15 1.30
C GLU A 29 -2.10 3.21 1.77
N GLY A 30 -2.06 1.98 1.24
CA GLY A 30 -1.08 0.96 1.56
C GLY A 30 -1.46 0.09 2.76
N GLN A 31 -2.71 0.10 3.21
CA GLN A 31 -3.18 -0.73 4.32
C GLN A 31 -3.60 -2.13 3.83
N PRO A 32 -3.32 -3.19 4.61
CA PRO A 32 -3.68 -4.55 4.24
C PRO A 32 -5.19 -4.78 4.30
N THR A 33 -5.78 -5.25 3.21
CA THR A 33 -7.23 -5.53 3.12
C THR A 33 -7.62 -6.92 3.62
N GLN A 34 -6.64 -7.69 4.13
CA GLN A 34 -6.76 -9.11 4.48
C GLN A 34 -7.11 -10.06 3.34
N ARG A 35 -6.99 -9.60 2.09
CA ARG A 35 -7.17 -10.43 0.90
C ARG A 35 -5.80 -10.88 0.40
N ILE A 36 -5.72 -12.15 0.01
CA ILE A 36 -4.54 -12.74 -0.62
C ILE A 36 -4.80 -12.80 -2.11
N ILE A 37 -3.84 -12.33 -2.90
CA ILE A 37 -3.90 -12.38 -4.35
C ILE A 37 -2.88 -13.41 -4.85
N GLU A 38 -3.34 -14.36 -5.66
CA GLU A 38 -2.56 -15.49 -6.18
C GLU A 38 -1.72 -15.11 -7.41
N LYS A 39 -0.93 -14.04 -7.28
CA LYS A 39 0.10 -13.67 -8.24
C LYS A 39 1.24 -12.92 -7.55
N ARG A 40 2.37 -12.79 -8.24
CA ARG A 40 3.47 -11.91 -7.80
C ARG A 40 3.02 -10.45 -7.78
N ARG A 41 3.33 -9.72 -6.71
CA ARG A 41 3.07 -8.28 -6.60
C ARG A 41 3.91 -7.51 -7.64
N SER A 42 3.25 -6.71 -8.46
CA SER A 42 3.93 -5.78 -9.37
C SER A 42 4.68 -4.70 -8.59
N ALA A 43 5.85 -4.31 -9.08
CA ALA A 43 6.60 -3.19 -8.49
C ALA A 43 5.84 -1.88 -8.70
N LYS A 44 5.74 -1.06 -7.64
CA LYS A 44 5.25 0.31 -7.71
C LYS A 44 6.42 1.23 -7.43
N PHE A 45 6.81 2.04 -8.41
CA PHE A 45 7.84 3.05 -8.23
C PHE A 45 7.19 4.30 -7.64
N ILE A 46 7.47 4.56 -6.36
CA ILE A 46 7.12 5.83 -5.74
C ILE A 46 8.33 6.76 -5.87
N THR A 47 8.17 7.87 -6.60
CA THR A 47 9.16 8.93 -6.53
C THR A 47 9.07 9.56 -5.14
N PRO A 48 10.15 9.63 -4.35
CA PRO A 48 10.14 10.28 -3.05
C PRO A 48 10.14 11.82 -3.22
N ILE A 49 9.39 12.34 -4.19
CA ILE A 49 9.17 13.77 -4.36
C ILE A 49 8.25 14.17 -3.20
N PRO A 50 8.75 14.93 -2.21
CA PRO A 50 7.91 15.38 -1.12
C PRO A 50 6.78 16.22 -1.71
N LYS A 51 5.55 16.00 -1.26
CA LYS A 51 4.44 16.87 -1.64
C LYS A 51 4.84 18.32 -1.32
N PRO A 52 4.67 19.28 -2.25
CA PRO A 52 5.02 20.66 -1.99
C PRO A 52 4.25 21.15 -0.76
N LYS A 53 4.99 21.64 0.26
CA LYS A 53 4.42 22.07 1.54
C LYS A 53 3.51 23.29 1.42
N LYS A 54 3.64 24.07 0.34
CA LYS A 54 2.88 25.31 0.14
C LYS A 54 1.73 25.05 -0.82
N GLN A 55 0.55 24.78 -0.27
CA GLN A 55 -0.71 25.02 -0.99
C GLN A 55 -1.01 26.51 -0.81
N THR A 56 -0.59 27.34 -1.78
CA THR A 56 -1.20 28.67 -1.89
C THR A 56 -2.65 28.41 -2.29
N THR A 57 -3.57 28.52 -1.33
CA THR A 57 -4.97 28.79 -1.61
C THR A 57 -4.98 30.07 -2.42
N GLY A 58 -5.11 29.95 -3.73
CA GLY A 58 -5.36 31.08 -4.61
C GLY A 58 -6.73 31.61 -4.29
N SER A 59 -6.83 32.48 -3.27
CA SER A 59 -7.99 33.35 -3.11
C SER A 59 -8.04 34.23 -4.35
N GLY A 60 -8.96 33.92 -5.26
CA GLY A 60 -9.24 34.75 -6.42
C GLY A 60 -9.60 36.15 -5.96
N LEU A 61 -8.78 37.14 -6.33
CA LEU A 61 -9.22 38.52 -6.38
C LEU A 61 -10.34 38.58 -7.43
N HIS A 62 -11.56 38.88 -6.99
CA HIS A 62 -12.58 39.46 -7.85
C HIS A 62 -12.13 40.90 -8.12
N ILE A 63 -11.85 41.22 -9.38
CA ILE A 63 -11.71 42.59 -9.89
C ILE A 63 -13.10 43.12 -10.19
#